data_AF-B8MNN9-F1
#
_entry.id   AF-B8MNN9-F1
#
_cell.length_a   1.000
_cell.length_b   1.000
_cell.length_c   1.000
_cell.angle_alpha   90.00
_cell.angle_beta   90.00
_cell.angle_gamma   90.00
#
_symmetry.space_group_name_H-M   'P 1'
#
loop_
_entity.id
_entity.type
_entity.pdbx_description
1 polymer ?
#
loop_
_entity_poly.entity_id
_entity_poly.type
_entity_poly.pdbx_seq_one_letter_code
_entity_poly.pdbx_strand_id
1 'polypeptide(L)'
;MFGTCGRCVASAIQLTSRQHRVLSNHTLIFAQTSLKGSSIYGLHALDYSIGHISCRRHASSASDKKKNPSAVKTASSSNPTSSLTNNVNPPLTTLPADLDLPNNTSSSSEHITKKVSRYISIGRAYLGFYKTGLKNVYLNYKSCLPIRRELGLSSYIPTSPPTSPRTPSSGATSLSTALETLHITRAEYQLVRRATYDVHRIIPFGLLLLICGEFTPLIVVAIGDAVTPYTCRVPKQIEKTRAKRLQLKKAAFAAVQGGLGSMKPVPTGSAEEMTWLAEQFGSIEFVTRASAEQVIRASRLRKWNEYLALDDGLIVKGGGVGALSAREIRLAIDERGGVGVGADARSEEVREKEERKWLIEWLKRRSFV
;
A
#
# COMPACT_ATOMS: atom_id res chain seq x y z
N MET A 1 29.65 62.14 29.66
CA MET A 1 30.87 61.63 28.99
C MET A 1 31.16 60.25 29.54
N PHE A 2 31.25 59.26 28.65
CA PHE A 2 31.95 57.95 28.68
C PHE A 2 32.20 57.26 30.04
N GLY A 3 31.95 55.97 30.26
CA GLY A 3 31.69 54.82 29.39
C GLY A 3 32.42 53.57 29.94
N THR A 4 31.77 52.40 29.87
CA THR A 4 32.33 51.01 29.92
C THR A 4 32.97 50.53 31.25
N CYS A 5 33.01 49.24 31.64
CA CYS A 5 32.42 47.95 31.27
C CYS A 5 33.00 46.93 32.28
N GLY A 6 32.30 45.82 32.58
CA GLY A 6 32.98 44.60 33.04
C GLY A 6 32.21 43.69 34.00
N ARG A 7 31.40 42.79 33.45
CA ARG A 7 31.11 41.40 33.87
C ARG A 7 31.35 41.02 35.36
N CYS A 8 30.27 40.62 36.05
CA CYS A 8 30.13 39.43 36.92
C CYS A 8 29.01 39.63 37.95
N VAL A 9 27.88 38.91 37.83
CA VAL A 9 27.04 38.29 38.89
C VAL A 9 26.00 37.42 38.13
N ALA A 10 26.27 36.11 37.97
CA ALA A 10 25.59 34.96 38.60
C ALA A 10 24.13 34.73 38.14
N SER A 11 23.83 33.72 37.31
CA SER A 11 23.83 32.26 37.57
C SER A 11 22.61 31.77 38.35
N ALA A 12 21.65 31.18 37.63
CA ALA A 12 20.80 30.12 38.17
C ALA A 12 20.26 29.25 37.01
N ILE A 13 20.44 27.94 37.16
CA ILE A 13 19.74 26.85 36.45
C ILE A 13 20.29 26.50 35.06
N GLN A 14 21.50 25.93 35.06
CA GLN A 14 21.81 24.72 34.27
C GLN A 14 23.04 24.05 34.90
N LEU A 15 23.02 22.71 34.94
CA LEU A 15 24.10 21.79 35.34
C LEU A 15 24.21 21.42 36.83
N THR A 16 23.44 20.40 37.21
CA THR A 16 23.99 19.31 38.03
C THR A 16 23.91 18.02 37.22
N SER A 17 25.03 17.69 36.59
CA SER A 17 25.32 16.36 36.04
C SER A 17 26.31 15.69 36.98
N ARG A 18 26.15 14.37 37.16
CA ARG A 18 27.12 13.40 37.69
C ARG A 18 27.48 13.53 39.17
N GLN A 19 26.93 12.63 39.97
CA GLN A 19 27.67 11.45 40.47
C GLN A 19 26.72 10.58 41.30
N HIS A 20 26.41 9.38 40.81
CA HIS A 20 26.37 8.16 41.62
C HIS A 20 26.29 6.98 40.65
N ARG A 21 27.38 6.20 40.61
CA ARG A 21 27.51 4.93 39.91
C ARG A 21 27.84 3.90 41.00
N VAL A 22 27.37 2.66 40.81
CA VAL A 22 27.80 1.41 41.48
C VAL A 22 27.12 1.23 42.86
N LEU A 23 26.31 0.21 43.18
CA LEU A 23 26.10 -1.18 42.72
C LEU A 23 24.67 -1.64 43.07
N SER A 24 24.00 -2.38 42.19
CA SER A 24 23.53 -3.76 42.46
C SER A 24 22.56 -4.24 41.39
N ASN A 25 23.07 -5.19 40.61
CA ASN A 25 22.41 -6.26 39.89
C ASN A 25 20.93 -6.49 40.26
N HIS A 26 20.03 -6.25 39.30
CA HIS A 26 18.85 -7.10 39.14
C HIS A 26 18.63 -7.40 37.66
N THR A 27 18.88 -8.66 37.35
CA THR A 27 18.64 -9.38 36.12
C THR A 27 17.18 -9.23 35.69
N LEU A 28 16.90 -8.36 34.71
CA LEU A 28 15.62 -8.39 34.01
C LEU A 28 15.70 -9.46 32.92
N ILE A 29 15.20 -10.63 33.28
CA ILE A 29 14.88 -11.73 32.37
C ILE A 29 13.77 -11.22 31.43
N PHE A 30 14.16 -10.75 30.25
CA PHE A 30 13.23 -10.67 29.14
C PHE A 30 12.92 -12.10 28.70
N ALA A 31 11.66 -12.49 28.83
CA ALA A 31 11.15 -13.73 28.26
C ALA A 31 11.38 -13.70 26.75
N GLN A 32 12.43 -14.41 26.32
CA GLN A 32 12.59 -14.83 24.94
C GLN A 32 11.43 -15.76 24.59
N THR A 33 10.37 -15.23 24.01
CA THR A 33 9.48 -16.07 23.20
C THR A 33 10.24 -16.44 21.94
N SER A 34 10.86 -17.63 21.99
CA SER A 34 11.43 -18.35 20.87
C SER A 34 10.38 -18.55 19.78
N LEU A 35 10.33 -17.62 18.83
CA LEU A 35 9.77 -17.89 17.51
C LEU A 35 10.90 -18.48 16.70
N LYS A 36 10.88 -19.82 16.55
CA LYS A 36 11.61 -20.52 15.49
C LYS A 36 11.13 -19.98 14.14
N GLY A 37 11.76 -18.90 13.69
CA GLY A 37 11.65 -18.42 12.32
C GLY A 37 12.67 -19.18 11.48
N SER A 38 12.18 -20.10 10.65
CA SER A 38 12.97 -20.73 9.60
C SER A 38 13.56 -19.65 8.71
N SER A 39 14.86 -19.42 8.89
CA SER A 39 15.71 -18.60 8.06
C SER A 39 15.91 -19.30 6.71
N ILE A 40 15.28 -18.78 5.67
CA ILE A 40 15.65 -19.08 4.27
C ILE A 40 15.61 -17.78 3.50
N TYR A 41 16.65 -16.96 3.66
CA TYR A 41 17.13 -16.05 2.62
C TYR A 41 18.64 -15.87 2.82
N GLY A 42 19.41 -16.81 2.24
CA GLY A 42 20.83 -16.60 1.97
C GLY A 42 20.97 -15.56 0.87
N LEU A 43 21.57 -14.42 1.22
CA LEU A 43 22.00 -13.39 0.28
C LEU A 43 23.26 -13.89 -0.44
N HIS A 44 23.11 -14.36 -1.67
CA HIS A 44 24.23 -14.44 -2.60
C HIS A 44 24.19 -13.21 -3.50
N ALA A 45 25.10 -12.27 -3.23
CA ALA A 45 25.51 -11.26 -4.18
C ALA A 45 26.29 -11.95 -5.30
N LEU A 46 25.77 -11.89 -6.52
CA LEU A 46 26.55 -12.16 -7.72
C LEU A 46 26.63 -10.87 -8.51
N ASP A 47 27.82 -10.28 -8.48
CA ASP A 47 28.28 -9.32 -9.47
C ASP A 47 28.20 -9.99 -10.85
N TYR A 48 27.46 -9.37 -11.77
CA TYR A 48 27.55 -9.72 -13.18
C TYR A 48 27.72 -8.47 -14.02
N SER A 49 28.88 -8.45 -14.69
CA SER A 49 29.35 -7.42 -15.60
C SER A 49 28.41 -7.28 -16.80
N ILE A 50 27.97 -6.05 -17.08
CA ILE A 50 27.10 -5.73 -18.22
C ILE A 50 27.97 -5.67 -19.48
N GLY A 51 27.88 -6.71 -20.31
CA GLY A 51 28.34 -6.69 -21.68
C GLY A 51 27.46 -5.77 -22.53
N HIS A 52 28.10 -4.82 -23.23
CA HIS A 52 27.48 -3.99 -24.25
C HIS A 52 26.90 -4.86 -25.39
N ILE A 53 25.60 -4.73 -25.68
CA ILE A 53 25.02 -5.17 -26.95
C ILE A 53 24.31 -4.00 -27.61
N SER A 54 24.83 -3.65 -28.78
CA SER A 54 24.42 -2.53 -29.63
C SER A 54 23.11 -2.82 -30.38
N CYS A 55 22.37 -1.74 -30.67
CA CYS A 55 21.08 -1.73 -31.35
C CYS A 55 21.09 -2.40 -32.74
N ARG A 56 19.99 -3.06 -33.11
CA ARG A 56 19.44 -3.01 -34.48
C ARG A 56 17.93 -2.84 -34.45
N ARG A 57 17.48 -1.74 -35.06
CA ARG A 57 16.08 -1.47 -35.43
C ARG A 57 15.76 -2.27 -36.69
N HIS A 58 14.57 -2.85 -36.76
CA HIS A 58 13.89 -3.07 -38.05
C HIS A 58 12.43 -2.66 -37.91
N ALA A 59 12.01 -1.85 -38.88
CA ALA A 59 10.66 -1.35 -39.09
C ALA A 59 9.89 -2.26 -40.07
N SER A 60 8.62 -1.93 -40.30
CA SER A 60 7.61 -2.53 -41.22
C SER A 60 6.76 -3.65 -40.59
N SER A 61 5.47 -3.82 -40.90
CA SER A 61 4.51 -3.02 -41.70
C SER A 61 3.09 -3.48 -41.31
N ALA A 62 2.12 -2.59 -41.52
CA ALA A 62 0.70 -2.83 -41.30
C ALA A 62 0.09 -3.80 -42.33
N SER A 63 -0.99 -4.48 -41.95
CA SER A 63 -2.02 -4.93 -42.90
C SER A 63 -3.38 -5.07 -42.21
N ASP A 64 -4.33 -4.33 -42.79
CA ASP A 64 -5.76 -4.33 -42.56
C ASP A 64 -6.43 -5.64 -42.98
N LYS A 65 -7.41 -6.12 -42.21
CA LYS A 65 -8.58 -6.85 -42.72
C LYS A 65 -9.87 -6.52 -41.94
N LYS A 66 -10.78 -5.83 -42.64
CA LYS A 66 -12.27 -5.78 -42.49
C LYS A 66 -12.85 -7.21 -42.73
N LYS A 67 -14.04 -7.68 -42.29
CA LYS A 67 -15.33 -7.08 -41.87
C LYS A 67 -16.30 -8.18 -41.30
N ASN A 68 -17.13 -7.80 -40.30
CA ASN A 68 -18.60 -8.03 -40.11
C ASN A 68 -19.25 -9.41 -39.76
N PRO A 69 -20.54 -9.48 -39.28
CA PRO A 69 -21.02 -9.11 -37.92
C PRO A 69 -22.08 -10.09 -37.29
N SER A 70 -22.57 -9.75 -36.09
CA SER A 70 -23.84 -10.13 -35.41
C SER A 70 -23.94 -11.42 -34.58
N ALA A 71 -24.08 -11.25 -33.24
CA ALA A 71 -25.25 -11.68 -32.48
C ALA A 71 -25.21 -11.13 -31.03
N VAL A 72 -26.36 -10.60 -30.61
CA VAL A 72 -26.66 -9.83 -29.39
C VAL A 72 -26.61 -10.66 -28.11
N LYS A 73 -25.96 -10.15 -27.04
CA LYS A 73 -26.40 -10.29 -25.63
C LYS A 73 -25.98 -9.05 -24.79
N THR A 74 -27.01 -8.30 -24.38
CA THR A 74 -27.17 -7.33 -23.27
C THR A 74 -25.94 -7.16 -22.35
N ALA A 75 -25.14 -6.11 -22.47
CA ALA A 75 -25.32 -4.73 -21.98
C ALA A 75 -25.20 -4.56 -20.45
N SER A 76 -23.99 -4.20 -20.01
CA SER A 76 -23.74 -3.11 -19.06
C SER A 76 -22.54 -2.30 -19.58
N SER A 77 -22.79 -1.59 -20.67
CA SER A 77 -21.91 -0.55 -21.20
C SER A 77 -22.01 0.67 -20.30
N SER A 78 -20.95 0.96 -19.54
CA SER A 78 -20.73 2.29 -18.98
C SER A 78 -19.96 3.12 -20.01
N ASN A 79 -20.68 3.82 -20.88
CA ASN A 79 -20.12 4.93 -21.64
C ASN A 79 -19.95 6.18 -20.74
N PRO A 80 -19.08 7.11 -21.10
CA PRO A 80 -18.28 7.89 -20.16
C PRO A 80 -19.01 9.15 -19.68
N THR A 81 -19.39 9.17 -18.41
CA THR A 81 -19.74 10.41 -17.70
C THR A 81 -18.82 10.50 -16.47
N SER A 82 -17.53 10.82 -16.67
CA SER A 82 -16.56 10.95 -15.57
C SER A 82 -15.56 12.09 -15.75
N SER A 83 -15.90 13.11 -16.54
CA SER A 83 -14.98 14.23 -16.82
C SER A 83 -14.81 15.24 -15.69
N LEU A 84 -15.47 15.08 -14.53
CA LEU A 84 -15.22 15.90 -13.32
C LEU A 84 -14.74 15.11 -12.09
N THR A 85 -14.80 13.77 -12.11
CA THR A 85 -14.57 12.91 -10.93
C THR A 85 -13.28 12.06 -10.99
N ASN A 86 -12.55 12.12 -12.11
CA ASN A 86 -11.37 11.29 -12.36
C ASN A 86 -10.07 11.82 -11.73
N ASN A 87 -10.07 12.98 -11.07
CA ASN A 87 -8.84 13.54 -10.50
C ASN A 87 -8.48 12.92 -9.13
N VAL A 88 -9.47 12.33 -8.43
CA VAL A 88 -9.25 11.79 -7.07
C VAL A 88 -9.15 10.27 -7.05
N ASN A 89 -10.04 9.61 -7.80
CA ASN A 89 -10.13 8.16 -7.82
C ASN A 89 -9.26 7.62 -8.95
N PRO A 90 -8.26 6.77 -8.68
CA PRO A 90 -7.52 6.09 -9.72
C PRO A 90 -8.45 5.18 -10.54
N PRO A 91 -8.04 4.79 -11.76
CA PRO A 91 -8.81 3.88 -12.59
C PRO A 91 -9.15 2.58 -11.86
N LEU A 92 -10.37 2.06 -12.06
CA LEU A 92 -10.82 0.79 -11.46
C LEU A 92 -9.94 -0.40 -11.87
N THR A 93 -9.24 -0.30 -13.01
CA THR A 93 -8.24 -1.28 -13.44
C THR A 93 -7.06 -1.42 -12.48
N THR A 94 -6.84 -0.46 -11.57
CA THR A 94 -5.83 -0.57 -10.50
C THR A 94 -6.28 -1.44 -9.32
N LEU A 95 -7.55 -1.84 -9.30
CA LEU A 95 -8.14 -2.72 -8.29
C LEU A 95 -8.24 -4.15 -8.82
N PRO A 96 -8.35 -5.15 -7.92
CA PRO A 96 -8.67 -6.52 -8.30
C PRO A 96 -10.00 -6.56 -9.06
N ALA A 97 -10.05 -7.36 -10.13
CA ALA A 97 -11.30 -7.60 -10.84
C ALA A 97 -12.30 -8.36 -9.95
N ASP A 98 -13.59 -8.19 -10.20
CA ASP A 98 -14.60 -8.98 -9.50
C ASP A 98 -14.51 -10.45 -9.96
N LEU A 99 -14.49 -11.38 -9.01
CA LEU A 99 -14.35 -12.82 -9.27
C LEU A 99 -15.73 -13.49 -9.15
N ASP A 100 -16.35 -13.74 -10.29
CA ASP A 100 -17.66 -14.38 -10.37
C ASP A 100 -17.50 -15.91 -10.35
N LEU A 101 -17.78 -16.53 -9.20
CA LEU A 101 -17.79 -17.97 -9.05
C LEU A 101 -19.20 -18.52 -9.28
N PRO A 102 -19.37 -19.69 -9.93
CA PRO A 102 -20.67 -20.33 -10.08
C PRO A 102 -21.28 -20.64 -8.71
N ASN A 103 -22.59 -20.45 -8.58
CA ASN A 103 -23.33 -20.64 -7.32
C ASN A 103 -23.12 -22.05 -6.76
N ASN A 104 -22.86 -22.13 -5.45
CA ASN A 104 -22.71 -23.40 -4.75
C ASN A 104 -24.09 -23.99 -4.40
N THR A 105 -24.87 -24.41 -5.40
CA THR A 105 -26.11 -25.18 -5.15
C THR A 105 -25.73 -26.63 -4.92
N SER A 106 -25.20 -26.95 -3.74
CA SER A 106 -24.89 -28.33 -3.35
C SER A 106 -26.14 -28.99 -2.77
N SER A 107 -26.92 -29.69 -3.60
CA SER A 107 -27.80 -30.74 -3.09
C SER A 107 -26.95 -31.99 -2.83
N SER A 108 -27.00 -32.58 -1.63
CA SER A 108 -26.18 -33.73 -1.22
C SER A 108 -26.24 -34.94 -2.17
N SER A 109 -27.22 -35.02 -3.08
CA SER A 109 -27.39 -36.06 -4.10
C SER A 109 -26.93 -35.66 -5.50
N GLU A 110 -25.90 -34.81 -5.65
CA GLU A 110 -25.41 -34.39 -6.96
C GLU A 110 -24.49 -35.46 -7.60
N HIS A 111 -24.79 -35.83 -8.85
CA HIS A 111 -24.04 -36.81 -9.65
C HIS A 111 -22.58 -36.38 -9.88
N ILE A 112 -21.64 -37.34 -9.88
CA ILE A 112 -20.18 -37.10 -9.97
C ILE A 112 -19.82 -36.23 -11.20
N THR A 113 -20.50 -36.44 -12.33
CA THR A 113 -20.26 -35.68 -13.58
C THR A 113 -20.56 -34.18 -13.43
N LYS A 114 -21.61 -33.82 -12.68
CA LYS A 114 -21.96 -32.41 -12.41
C LYS A 114 -20.92 -31.75 -11.50
N LYS A 115 -20.37 -32.50 -10.53
CA LYS A 115 -19.26 -32.02 -9.68
C LYS A 115 -18.01 -31.70 -10.49
N VAL A 116 -17.59 -32.61 -11.37
CA VAL A 116 -16.43 -32.39 -12.26
C VAL A 116 -16.65 -31.18 -13.16
N SER A 117 -17.83 -31.06 -13.80
CA SER A 117 -18.19 -29.90 -14.61
C SER A 117 -18.12 -28.59 -13.83
N ARG A 118 -18.59 -28.59 -12.57
CA ARG A 118 -18.50 -27.43 -11.67
C ARG A 118 -17.04 -27.05 -11.40
N TYR A 119 -16.16 -27.98 -11.06
CA TYR A 119 -14.74 -27.69 -10.85
C TYR A 119 -14.07 -27.11 -12.10
N ILE A 120 -14.41 -27.62 -13.29
CA ILE A 120 -13.92 -27.05 -14.55
C ILE A 120 -14.43 -25.62 -14.75
N SER A 121 -15.70 -25.35 -14.44
CA SER A 121 -16.25 -23.99 -14.54
C SER A 121 -15.59 -23.01 -13.55
N ILE A 122 -15.28 -23.47 -12.32
CA ILE A 122 -14.51 -22.71 -11.34
C ILE A 122 -13.10 -22.42 -11.87
N GLY A 123 -12.41 -23.43 -12.42
CA GLY A 123 -11.08 -23.26 -13.03
C GLY A 123 -11.08 -22.22 -14.15
N ARG A 124 -12.09 -22.27 -15.04
CA ARG A 124 -12.29 -21.28 -16.12
C ARG A 124 -12.54 -19.87 -15.58
N ALA A 125 -13.33 -19.73 -14.51
CA ALA A 125 -13.56 -18.44 -13.87
C ALA A 125 -12.26 -17.84 -13.32
N TYR A 126 -11.44 -18.64 -12.63
CA TYR A 126 -10.13 -18.19 -12.15
C TYR A 126 -9.16 -17.82 -13.28
N LEU A 127 -9.14 -18.60 -14.37
CA LEU A 127 -8.29 -18.31 -15.53
C LEU A 127 -8.69 -17.00 -16.21
N GLY A 128 -10.00 -16.76 -16.37
CA GLY A 128 -10.54 -15.49 -16.85
C GLY A 128 -10.18 -14.31 -15.95
N PHE A 129 -10.31 -14.49 -14.63
CA PHE A 129 -9.92 -13.51 -13.62
C PHE A 129 -8.44 -13.14 -13.72
N TYR A 130 -7.52 -14.12 -13.75
CA TYR A 130 -6.09 -13.85 -13.84
C TYR A 130 -5.69 -13.20 -15.17
N LYS A 131 -6.29 -13.62 -16.28
CA LYS A 131 -6.09 -12.99 -17.58
C LYS A 131 -6.49 -11.51 -17.56
N THR A 132 -7.63 -11.19 -16.96
CA THR A 132 -8.10 -9.81 -16.79
C THR A 132 -7.17 -9.03 -15.86
N GLY A 133 -6.77 -9.62 -14.73
CA GLY A 133 -5.82 -9.01 -13.80
C GLY A 133 -4.48 -8.65 -14.43
N LEU A 134 -3.89 -9.57 -15.21
CA LEU A 134 -2.64 -9.33 -15.94
C LEU A 134 -2.78 -8.27 -17.04
N LYS A 135 -3.89 -8.29 -17.78
CA LYS A 135 -4.20 -7.25 -18.77
C LYS A 135 -4.28 -5.88 -18.10
N ASN A 136 -4.91 -5.81 -16.93
CA ASN A 136 -5.00 -4.59 -16.15
C ASN A 136 -3.63 -4.09 -15.68
N VAL A 137 -2.72 -4.98 -15.24
CA VAL A 137 -1.34 -4.55 -14.91
C VAL A 137 -0.66 -3.91 -16.11
N TYR A 138 -0.73 -4.54 -17.27
CA TYR A 138 -0.14 -4.00 -18.51
C TYR A 138 -0.75 -2.65 -18.89
N LEU A 139 -2.08 -2.52 -18.85
CA LEU A 139 -2.78 -1.28 -19.17
C LEU A 139 -2.43 -0.15 -18.19
N ASN A 140 -2.38 -0.45 -16.89
CA ASN A 140 -2.00 0.52 -15.85
C ASN A 140 -0.55 0.97 -16.03
N TYR A 141 0.35 0.03 -16.31
CA TYR A 141 1.75 0.35 -16.58
C TYR A 141 1.89 1.25 -17.80
N LYS A 142 1.25 0.89 -18.92
CA LYS A 142 1.27 1.70 -20.15
C LYS A 142 0.73 3.11 -19.90
N SER A 143 -0.36 3.23 -19.15
CA SER A 143 -1.02 4.50 -18.84
C SER A 143 -0.19 5.37 -17.88
N CYS A 144 0.64 4.76 -17.03
CA CYS A 144 1.49 5.51 -16.11
C CYS A 144 2.80 6.01 -16.75
N LEU A 145 3.22 5.49 -17.91
CA LEU A 145 4.44 5.91 -18.61
C LEU A 145 4.54 7.42 -18.90
N PRO A 146 3.53 8.11 -19.47
CA PRO A 146 3.62 9.57 -19.69
C PRO A 146 3.85 10.34 -18.39
N ILE A 147 3.07 10.04 -17.35
CA ILE A 147 3.17 10.67 -16.02
C ILE A 147 4.56 10.42 -15.41
N ARG A 148 5.13 9.21 -15.58
CA ARG A 148 6.49 8.91 -15.12
C ARG A 148 7.54 9.75 -15.82
N ARG A 149 7.40 10.02 -17.12
CA ARG A 149 8.35 10.85 -17.88
C ARG A 149 8.30 12.29 -17.40
N GLU A 150 7.11 12.82 -17.15
CA GLU A 150 6.92 14.17 -16.59
C GLU A 150 7.55 14.30 -15.21
N LEU A 151 7.39 13.28 -14.37
CA LEU A 151 8.01 13.21 -13.03
C LEU A 151 9.51 12.89 -13.03
N GLY A 152 10.14 12.74 -14.21
CA GLY A 152 11.55 12.37 -14.33
C GLY A 152 11.89 10.97 -13.77
N LEU A 153 10.90 10.08 -13.67
CA LEU A 153 11.07 8.73 -13.16
C LEU A 153 11.55 7.77 -14.26
N SER A 154 12.36 6.77 -13.88
CA SER A 154 12.76 5.72 -14.82
C SER A 154 11.54 5.01 -15.40
N SER A 155 11.55 4.87 -16.73
CA SER A 155 10.54 4.14 -17.50
C SER A 155 10.85 2.66 -17.65
N TYR A 156 12.07 2.20 -17.34
CA TYR A 156 12.48 0.81 -17.59
C TYR A 156 12.51 -0.03 -16.30
N ILE A 157 13.01 0.55 -15.21
CA ILE A 157 12.96 -0.05 -13.88
C ILE A 157 11.93 0.75 -13.11
N PRO A 158 10.73 0.21 -12.87
CA PRO A 158 9.68 0.95 -12.22
C PRO A 158 10.08 1.25 -10.77
N THR A 159 10.69 2.38 -10.47
CA THR A 159 10.93 2.77 -9.08
C THR A 159 9.70 3.47 -8.53
N SER A 160 9.37 3.24 -7.26
CA SER A 160 8.35 4.04 -6.58
C SER A 160 8.79 5.51 -6.57
N PRO A 161 7.88 6.46 -6.73
CA PRO A 161 8.24 7.88 -6.71
C PRO A 161 9.04 8.21 -5.43
N PRO A 162 10.25 8.80 -5.54
CA PRO A 162 11.11 9.04 -4.39
C PRO A 162 10.54 10.17 -3.56
N THR A 163 10.25 9.93 -2.29
CA THR A 163 9.61 10.92 -1.43
C THR A 163 10.55 12.02 -0.93
N SER A 164 11.86 11.81 -1.04
CA SER A 164 12.91 12.77 -0.68
C SER A 164 13.94 12.82 -1.81
N PRO A 165 14.54 13.99 -2.09
CA PRO A 165 15.66 14.07 -3.02
C PRO A 165 16.76 13.09 -2.58
N ARG A 166 17.18 12.22 -3.51
CA ARG A 166 18.17 11.16 -3.23
C ARG A 166 19.59 11.71 -3.03
N THR A 167 19.76 13.01 -3.27
CA THR A 167 20.97 13.82 -3.11
C THR A 167 20.53 15.29 -2.98
N PRO A 168 21.03 16.06 -2.00
CA PRO A 168 20.82 17.50 -1.94
C PRO A 168 21.72 18.19 -2.99
N SER A 169 21.52 17.89 -4.27
CA SER A 169 22.04 18.77 -5.32
C SER A 169 21.17 20.02 -5.33
N SER A 170 21.79 21.18 -5.53
CA SER A 170 21.20 22.53 -5.37
C SER A 170 20.00 22.88 -6.28
N GLY A 171 19.36 21.88 -6.91
CA GLY A 171 18.16 22.03 -7.74
C GLY A 171 17.20 20.83 -7.69
N ALA A 172 17.35 19.90 -6.74
CA ALA A 172 16.45 18.76 -6.64
C ALA A 172 15.13 19.14 -5.98
N THR A 173 14.12 19.40 -6.81
CA THR A 173 12.74 19.71 -6.39
C THR A 173 12.14 18.55 -5.59
N SER A 174 11.50 18.86 -4.45
CA SER A 174 10.78 17.84 -3.68
C SER A 174 9.66 17.22 -4.52
N LEU A 175 9.31 15.95 -4.26
CA LEU A 175 8.27 15.28 -5.03
C LEU A 175 6.93 16.01 -4.95
N SER A 176 6.56 16.55 -3.77
CA SER A 176 5.35 17.34 -3.61
C SER A 176 5.35 18.58 -4.50
N THR A 177 6.47 19.31 -4.57
CA THR A 177 6.60 20.47 -5.46
C THR A 177 6.52 20.07 -6.93
N ALA A 178 7.12 18.95 -7.33
CA ALA A 178 7.02 18.45 -8.71
C ALA A 178 5.57 18.10 -9.09
N LEU A 179 4.80 17.47 -8.19
CA LEU A 179 3.38 17.21 -8.41
C LEU A 179 2.58 18.51 -8.52
N GLU A 180 2.92 19.53 -7.73
CA GLU A 180 2.26 20.84 -7.79
C GLU A 180 2.54 21.58 -9.09
N THR A 181 3.80 21.61 -9.53
CA THR A 181 4.19 22.28 -10.79
C THR A 181 3.60 21.60 -12.03
N LEU A 182 3.43 20.28 -11.98
CA LEU A 182 2.89 19.49 -13.08
C LEU A 182 1.37 19.30 -12.97
N HIS A 183 0.74 19.83 -11.92
CA HIS A 183 -0.68 19.65 -11.62
C HIS A 183 -1.12 18.17 -11.59
N ILE A 184 -0.25 17.28 -11.10
CA ILE A 184 -0.56 15.85 -11.02
C ILE A 184 -1.64 15.60 -9.97
N THR A 185 -2.67 14.90 -10.40
CA THR A 185 -3.84 14.58 -9.59
C THR A 185 -3.59 13.38 -8.68
N ARG A 186 -4.46 13.17 -7.68
CA ARG A 186 -4.39 11.99 -6.80
C ARG A 186 -4.51 10.69 -7.61
N ALA A 187 -5.43 10.65 -8.56
CA ALA A 187 -5.69 9.48 -9.38
C ALA A 187 -4.45 9.04 -10.16
N GLU A 188 -3.72 9.98 -10.75
CA GLU A 188 -2.49 9.75 -11.49
C GLU A 188 -1.35 9.30 -10.57
N TYR A 189 -1.19 9.96 -9.42
CA TYR A 189 -0.19 9.57 -8.43
C TYR A 189 -0.41 8.14 -7.93
N GLN A 190 -1.67 7.79 -7.60
CA GLN A 190 -2.08 6.45 -7.17
C GLN A 190 -1.86 5.42 -8.29
N LEU A 191 -2.17 5.76 -9.55
CA LEU A 191 -1.93 4.91 -10.71
C LEU A 191 -0.43 4.58 -10.85
N VAL A 192 0.46 5.57 -10.81
CA VAL A 192 1.91 5.37 -10.90
C VAL A 192 2.41 4.47 -9.76
N ARG A 193 1.95 4.72 -8.53
CA ARG A 193 2.38 3.95 -7.36
C ARG A 193 1.93 2.49 -7.43
N ARG A 194 0.66 2.24 -7.77
CA ARG A 194 0.08 0.89 -7.87
C ARG A 194 0.66 0.12 -9.05
N ALA A 195 0.76 0.75 -10.23
CA ALA A 195 1.37 0.12 -11.41
C ALA A 195 2.83 -0.32 -11.13
N THR A 196 3.60 0.51 -10.42
CA THR A 196 4.95 0.14 -10.00
C THR A 196 4.98 -1.11 -9.12
N TYR A 197 4.05 -1.20 -8.17
CA TYR A 197 3.94 -2.35 -7.28
C TYR A 197 3.62 -3.65 -8.05
N ASP A 198 2.74 -3.56 -9.05
CA ASP A 198 2.28 -4.71 -9.81
C ASP A 198 3.32 -5.21 -10.82
N VAL A 199 4.05 -4.30 -11.48
CA VAL A 199 5.05 -4.69 -12.50
C VAL A 199 6.18 -5.53 -11.90
N HIS A 200 6.65 -5.20 -10.70
CA HIS A 200 7.65 -6.03 -10.01
C HIS A 200 7.18 -7.44 -9.72
N ARG A 201 5.86 -7.65 -9.63
CA ARG A 201 5.25 -8.95 -9.35
C ARG A 201 4.85 -9.71 -10.60
N ILE A 202 4.86 -9.08 -11.79
CA ILE A 202 4.64 -9.78 -13.05
C ILE A 202 5.69 -10.88 -13.26
N ILE A 203 6.96 -10.62 -12.95
CA ILE A 203 8.04 -11.59 -13.18
C ILE A 203 7.82 -12.87 -12.35
N PRO A 204 7.77 -12.82 -11.01
CA PRO A 204 7.61 -14.04 -10.21
C PRO A 204 6.24 -14.68 -10.42
N PHE A 205 5.17 -13.90 -10.67
CA PHE A 205 3.85 -14.45 -10.95
C PHE A 205 3.76 -15.10 -12.35
N GLY A 206 4.43 -14.53 -13.35
CA GLY A 206 4.51 -15.08 -14.69
C GLY A 206 5.27 -16.41 -14.71
N LEU A 207 6.38 -16.52 -13.95
CA LEU A 207 7.07 -17.79 -13.75
C LEU A 207 6.17 -18.83 -13.07
N LEU A 208 5.39 -18.41 -12.07
CA LEU A 208 4.42 -19.30 -11.42
C LEU A 208 3.36 -19.80 -12.39
N LEU A 209 2.80 -18.93 -13.24
CA LEU A 209 1.84 -19.32 -14.27
C LEU A 209 2.46 -20.23 -15.32
N LEU A 210 3.72 -20.01 -15.68
CA LEU A 210 4.42 -20.84 -16.66
C LEU A 210 4.67 -22.26 -16.14
N ILE A 211 5.10 -22.39 -14.89
CA ILE A 211 5.41 -23.69 -14.27
C ILE A 211 4.13 -24.45 -13.92
N CYS A 212 3.14 -23.75 -13.37
CA CYS A 212 1.97 -24.38 -12.77
C CYS A 212 0.75 -24.42 -13.71
N GLY A 213 0.75 -23.62 -14.78
CA GLY A 213 -0.31 -23.57 -15.77
C GLY A 213 -1.69 -23.39 -15.15
N GLU A 214 -2.56 -24.38 -15.34
CA GLU A 214 -3.93 -24.37 -14.85
C GLU A 214 -4.06 -24.64 -13.34
N PHE A 215 -3.01 -25.15 -12.68
CA PHE A 215 -2.99 -25.40 -11.24
C PHE A 215 -2.59 -24.18 -10.40
N THR A 216 -2.29 -23.04 -11.03
CA THR A 216 -1.93 -21.80 -10.34
C THR A 216 -2.94 -21.35 -9.27
N PRO A 217 -4.28 -21.46 -9.41
CA PRO A 217 -5.21 -21.11 -8.34
C PRO A 217 -4.95 -21.85 -7.02
N LEU A 218 -4.55 -23.13 -7.07
CA LEU A 218 -4.25 -23.91 -5.87
C LEU A 218 -2.95 -23.45 -5.20
N ILE A 219 -1.94 -23.13 -6.00
CA ILE A 219 -0.61 -22.76 -5.51
C ILE A 219 -0.59 -21.32 -4.99
N VAL A 220 -1.33 -20.41 -5.63
CA VAL A 220 -1.49 -19.02 -5.14
C VAL A 220 -2.15 -18.98 -3.76
N VAL A 221 -3.07 -19.90 -3.46
CA VAL A 221 -3.67 -20.04 -2.13
C VAL A 221 -2.62 -20.48 -1.09
N ALA A 222 -1.66 -21.33 -1.48
CA ALA A 222 -0.59 -21.82 -0.60
C ALA A 222 0.54 -20.78 -0.38
N ILE A 223 1.02 -20.14 -1.44
CA ILE A 223 2.14 -19.17 -1.40
C ILE A 223 1.68 -17.80 -0.84
N GLY A 224 0.40 -17.46 -1.01
CA GLY A 224 -0.18 -16.21 -0.52
C GLY A 224 0.14 -14.98 -1.37
N ASP A 225 -0.07 -13.81 -0.78
CA ASP A 225 -0.19 -12.51 -1.47
C ASP A 225 1.16 -11.88 -1.89
N ALA A 226 2.27 -12.56 -1.62
CA ALA A 226 3.61 -12.03 -1.85
C ALA A 226 3.96 -11.93 -3.34
N VAL A 227 3.54 -12.93 -4.11
CA VAL A 227 3.90 -13.11 -5.52
C VAL A 227 2.86 -12.50 -6.47
N THR A 228 1.59 -12.43 -6.08
CA THR A 228 0.52 -11.95 -6.96
C THR A 228 0.48 -10.42 -7.06
N PRO A 229 0.39 -9.86 -8.29
CA PRO A 229 0.02 -8.46 -8.48
C PRO A 229 -1.31 -8.17 -7.77
N TYR A 230 -1.50 -6.92 -7.35
CA TYR A 230 -2.70 -6.50 -6.63
C TYR A 230 -3.97 -6.72 -7.45
N THR A 231 -3.92 -6.45 -8.76
CA THR A 231 -5.02 -6.71 -9.72
C THR A 231 -5.44 -8.19 -9.82
N CYS A 232 -4.55 -9.11 -9.42
CA CYS A 232 -4.74 -10.55 -9.48
C CYS A 232 -5.03 -11.17 -8.09
N ARG A 233 -5.33 -10.36 -7.07
CA ARG A 233 -5.64 -10.86 -5.73
C ARG A 233 -7.08 -11.32 -5.61
N VAL A 234 -7.26 -12.55 -5.16
CA VAL A 234 -8.58 -13.14 -4.91
C VAL A 234 -9.23 -12.43 -3.71
N PRO A 235 -10.55 -12.18 -3.70
CA PRO A 235 -11.22 -11.49 -2.58
C PRO A 235 -10.90 -12.08 -1.19
N LYS A 236 -10.89 -13.42 -1.07
CA LYS A 236 -10.52 -14.12 0.16
C LYS A 236 -9.09 -13.81 0.65
N GLN A 237 -8.16 -13.56 -0.26
CA GLN A 237 -6.79 -13.17 0.09
C GLN A 237 -6.76 -11.77 0.70
N ILE A 238 -7.52 -10.84 0.12
CA ILE A 238 -7.64 -9.46 0.61
C ILE A 238 -8.24 -9.45 2.01
N GLU A 239 -9.32 -10.22 2.23
CA GLU A 239 -9.96 -10.38 3.54
C GLU A 239 -9.01 -11.00 4.57
N LYS A 240 -8.30 -12.07 4.22
CA LYS A 240 -7.29 -12.71 5.09
C LYS A 240 -6.17 -11.73 5.46
N THR A 241 -5.68 -10.97 4.49
CA THR A 241 -4.64 -9.95 4.72
C THR A 241 -5.15 -8.82 5.61
N ARG A 242 -6.39 -8.38 5.45
CA ARG A 242 -7.03 -7.38 6.33
C ARG A 242 -7.19 -7.91 7.75
N ALA A 243 -7.69 -9.13 7.93
CA ALA A 243 -7.83 -9.76 9.24
C ALA A 243 -6.46 -9.87 9.95
N LYS A 244 -5.41 -10.29 9.23
CA LYS A 244 -4.05 -10.36 9.75
C LYS A 244 -3.53 -8.97 10.17
N ARG A 245 -3.77 -7.92 9.37
CA ARG A 245 -3.39 -6.54 9.73
C ARG A 245 -4.10 -6.06 10.99
N LEU A 246 -5.39 -6.36 11.13
CA LEU A 246 -6.16 -6.03 12.33
C LEU A 246 -5.58 -6.72 13.57
N GLN A 247 -5.24 -8.01 13.47
CA GLN A 247 -4.62 -8.76 14.57
C GLN A 247 -3.25 -8.16 14.96
N LEU A 248 -2.40 -7.88 13.98
CA LEU A 248 -1.08 -7.27 14.22
C LEU A 248 -1.20 -5.88 14.86
N LYS A 249 -2.18 -5.08 14.41
CA LYS A 249 -2.49 -3.79 15.00
C LYS A 249 -2.89 -3.93 16.47
N LYS A 250 -3.87 -4.80 16.75
CA LYS A 250 -4.33 -5.07 18.13
C LYS A 250 -3.19 -5.52 19.04
N ALA A 251 -2.31 -6.41 18.54
CA ALA A 251 -1.13 -6.86 19.29
C ALA A 251 -0.12 -5.74 19.54
N ALA A 252 0.13 -4.88 18.55
CA ALA A 252 1.03 -3.73 18.70
C ALA A 252 0.49 -2.73 19.74
N PHE A 253 -0.81 -2.41 19.70
CA PHE A 253 -1.43 -1.55 20.70
C PHE A 253 -1.39 -2.17 22.10
N ALA A 254 -1.71 -3.46 22.23
CA ALA A 254 -1.62 -4.16 23.52
C ALA A 254 -0.19 -4.10 24.11
N ALA A 255 0.84 -4.24 23.29
CA ALA A 255 2.24 -4.12 23.73
C ALA A 255 2.59 -2.70 24.21
N VAL A 256 2.13 -1.67 23.50
CA VAL A 256 2.35 -0.26 23.89
C VAL A 256 1.62 0.07 25.19
N GLN A 257 0.38 -0.39 25.34
CA GLN A 257 -0.42 -0.17 26.55
C GLN A 257 0.13 -0.90 27.77
N GLY A 258 0.59 -2.14 27.59
CA GLY A 258 1.25 -2.91 28.64
C GLY A 258 2.52 -2.24 29.18
N GLY A 259 3.27 -1.53 28.33
CA GLY A 259 4.43 -0.74 28.74
C GLY A 259 4.09 0.55 29.49
N LEU A 260 2.90 1.12 29.26
CA LEU A 260 2.40 2.34 29.90
C LEU A 260 1.56 2.07 31.17
N GLY A 261 1.37 0.81 31.54
CA GLY A 261 0.57 0.41 32.71
C GLY A 261 -0.94 0.60 32.54
N SER A 262 -1.43 0.89 31.32
CA SER A 262 -2.86 0.97 31.04
C SER A 262 -3.42 -0.40 30.69
N MET A 263 -4.40 -0.88 31.46
CA MET A 263 -5.00 -2.21 31.24
C MET A 263 -6.20 -2.21 30.27
N LYS A 264 -6.71 -1.04 29.86
CA LYS A 264 -7.89 -0.96 28.99
C LYS A 264 -7.49 -1.05 27.53
N PRO A 265 -7.94 -2.04 26.74
CA PRO A 265 -7.60 -2.12 25.33
C PRO A 265 -8.16 -0.92 24.56
N VAL A 266 -7.35 -0.26 23.72
CA VAL A 266 -7.85 0.82 22.85
C VAL A 266 -8.89 0.23 21.88
N PRO A 267 -10.13 0.74 21.84
CA PRO A 267 -11.14 0.25 20.91
C PRO A 267 -10.73 0.56 19.47
N THR A 268 -10.99 -0.39 18.56
CA THR A 268 -10.73 -0.23 17.13
C THR A 268 -11.60 0.88 16.55
N GLY A 269 -11.01 1.80 15.81
CA GLY A 269 -11.67 2.96 15.23
C GLY A 269 -11.93 4.11 16.20
N SER A 270 -11.45 4.01 17.44
CA SER A 270 -11.62 5.07 18.44
C SER A 270 -10.80 6.33 18.13
N ALA A 271 -11.21 7.46 18.70
CA ALA A 271 -10.48 8.71 18.58
C ALA A 271 -9.08 8.62 19.19
N GLU A 272 -8.91 7.90 20.31
CA GLU A 272 -7.61 7.65 20.95
C GLU A 272 -6.67 6.86 20.02
N GLU A 273 -7.17 5.81 19.38
CA GLU A 273 -6.40 5.04 18.39
C GLU A 273 -5.93 5.94 17.25
N MET A 274 -6.85 6.75 16.70
CA MET A 274 -6.55 7.67 15.61
C MET A 274 -5.51 8.71 16.01
N THR A 275 -5.64 9.33 17.18
CA THR A 275 -4.68 10.33 17.68
C THR A 275 -3.30 9.72 17.82
N TRP A 276 -3.21 8.52 18.41
CA TRP A 276 -1.93 7.81 18.52
C TRP A 276 -1.32 7.51 17.14
N LEU A 277 -2.13 7.04 16.18
CA LEU A 277 -1.68 6.79 14.82
C LEU A 277 -1.27 8.07 14.07
N ALA A 278 -1.94 9.20 14.30
CA ALA A 278 -1.63 10.45 13.61
C ALA A 278 -0.34 11.10 14.15
N GLU A 279 -0.14 11.05 15.48
CA GLU A 279 0.96 11.77 16.14
C GLU A 279 2.24 10.93 16.26
N GLN A 280 2.11 9.65 16.63
CA GLN A 280 3.25 8.82 17.02
C GLN A 280 3.76 7.93 15.88
N PHE A 281 2.93 7.64 14.88
CA PHE A 281 3.30 6.71 13.81
C PHE A 281 4.32 7.34 12.85
N GLY A 282 5.55 6.85 12.90
CA GLY A 282 6.61 7.31 12.00
C GLY A 282 7.09 8.73 12.29
N SER A 283 6.96 9.18 13.54
CA SER A 283 7.54 10.44 14.00
C SER A 283 9.06 10.41 13.79
N ILE A 284 9.64 11.59 13.52
CA ILE A 284 11.10 11.72 13.36
C ILE A 284 11.81 11.22 14.61
N GLU A 285 11.25 11.49 15.79
CA GLU A 285 11.79 11.01 17.06
C GLU A 285 11.79 9.49 17.18
N PHE A 286 10.75 8.80 16.70
CA PHE A 286 10.72 7.34 16.66
C PHE A 286 11.83 6.80 15.75
N VAL A 287 12.06 7.47 14.62
CA VAL A 287 13.09 7.07 13.65
C VAL A 287 14.50 7.30 14.18
N THR A 288 14.75 8.41 14.88
CA THR A 288 16.06 8.73 15.46
C THR A 288 16.41 7.87 16.66
N ARG A 289 15.40 7.40 17.41
CA ARG A 289 15.59 6.47 18.55
C ARG A 289 15.67 5.00 18.13
N ALA A 290 15.47 4.68 16.85
CA ALA A 290 15.47 3.31 16.37
C ALA A 290 16.85 2.66 16.52
N SER A 291 16.90 1.46 17.12
CA SER A 291 18.13 0.68 17.21
C SER A 291 18.63 0.23 15.83
N ALA A 292 19.90 -0.18 15.72
CA ALA A 292 20.48 -0.67 14.46
C ALA A 292 19.62 -1.74 13.76
N GLU A 293 18.99 -2.64 14.53
CA GLU A 293 18.08 -3.70 14.04
C GLU A 293 16.71 -3.16 13.55
N GLN A 294 16.38 -1.92 13.89
CA GLN A 294 15.12 -1.27 13.58
C GLN A 294 15.28 -0.17 12.52
N VAL A 295 16.49 0.25 12.16
CA VAL A 295 16.76 1.34 11.20
C VAL A 295 16.04 1.13 9.86
N ILE A 296 16.04 -0.08 9.32
CA ILE A 296 15.35 -0.38 8.05
C ILE A 296 13.83 -0.18 8.19
N ARG A 297 13.25 -0.63 9.31
CA ARG A 297 11.81 -0.46 9.60
C ARG A 297 11.47 1.01 9.77
N ALA A 298 12.29 1.75 10.51
CA ALA A 298 12.14 3.17 10.74
C ALA A 298 12.23 3.98 9.43
N SER A 299 13.19 3.68 8.56
CA SER A 299 13.31 4.32 7.25
C SER A 299 12.10 4.05 6.34
N ARG A 300 11.62 2.80 6.31
CA ARG A 300 10.40 2.44 5.56
C ARG A 300 9.17 3.17 6.11
N LEU A 301 9.08 3.27 7.44
CA LEU A 301 7.99 3.94 8.12
C LEU A 301 7.98 5.45 7.84
N ARG A 302 9.15 6.11 7.86
CA ARG A 302 9.30 7.52 7.46
C ARG A 302 8.80 7.76 6.05
N LYS A 303 9.27 6.97 5.07
CA LYS A 303 8.84 7.08 3.67
C LYS A 303 7.33 6.87 3.51
N TRP A 304 6.76 5.96 4.30
CA TRP A 304 5.32 5.73 4.32
C TRP A 304 4.56 6.92 4.91
N ASN A 305 5.06 7.52 5.99
CA ASN A 305 4.46 8.70 6.60
C ASN A 305 4.44 9.89 5.61
N GLU A 306 5.56 10.13 4.92
CA GLU A 306 5.66 11.14 3.86
C GLU A 306 4.70 10.86 2.70
N TYR A 307 4.58 9.59 2.27
CA TYR A 307 3.56 9.17 1.30
C TYR A 307 2.15 9.55 1.78
N LEU A 308 1.81 9.17 3.02
CA LEU A 308 0.50 9.44 3.55
C LEU A 308 0.22 10.95 3.60
N ALA A 309 1.21 11.78 3.97
CA ALA A 309 1.03 13.24 4.08
C ALA A 309 0.72 13.84 2.70
N LEU A 310 1.41 13.35 1.69
CA LEU A 310 1.17 13.71 0.31
C LEU A 310 -0.21 13.24 -0.19
N ASP A 311 -0.61 12.01 0.10
CA ASP A 311 -1.95 11.52 -0.27
C ASP A 311 -3.07 12.30 0.44
N ASP A 312 -2.89 12.66 1.71
CA ASP A 312 -3.85 13.51 2.45
C ASP A 312 -4.01 14.88 1.78
N GLY A 313 -2.91 15.53 1.40
CA GLY A 313 -2.94 16.80 0.66
C GLY A 313 -3.64 16.68 -0.69
N LEU A 314 -3.40 15.59 -1.43
CA LEU A 314 -4.05 15.31 -2.72
C LEU A 314 -5.54 15.00 -2.57
N ILE A 315 -5.97 14.35 -1.48
CA ILE A 315 -7.40 14.13 -1.18
C ILE A 315 -8.08 15.47 -0.91
N VAL A 316 -7.49 16.34 -0.09
CA VAL A 316 -8.07 17.65 0.23
C VAL A 316 -8.19 18.51 -1.03
N LYS A 317 -7.13 18.60 -1.84
CA LYS A 317 -7.13 19.33 -3.13
C LYS A 317 -8.14 18.75 -4.13
N GLY A 318 -8.41 17.45 -4.06
CA GLY A 318 -9.31 16.73 -4.96
C GLY A 318 -10.81 16.92 -4.68
N GLY A 319 -11.21 17.68 -3.67
CA GLY A 319 -12.62 17.77 -3.24
C GLY A 319 -12.94 16.91 -2.01
N GLY A 320 -11.90 16.46 -1.29
CA GLY A 320 -12.02 15.80 0.01
C GLY A 320 -12.63 14.40 -0.04
N VAL A 321 -13.12 13.94 1.11
CA VAL A 321 -13.67 12.58 1.29
C VAL A 321 -14.97 12.37 0.49
N GLY A 322 -15.72 13.44 0.21
CA GLY A 322 -16.94 13.37 -0.60
C GLY A 322 -16.69 12.92 -2.04
N ALA A 323 -15.53 13.25 -2.60
CA ALA A 323 -15.14 12.87 -3.96
C ALA A 323 -14.62 11.43 -4.07
N LEU A 324 -14.31 10.75 -2.96
CA LEU A 324 -13.78 9.39 -2.97
C LEU A 324 -14.88 8.33 -3.09
N SER A 325 -14.61 7.31 -3.89
CA SER A 325 -15.42 6.09 -3.97
C SER A 325 -15.29 5.25 -2.70
N ALA A 326 -16.32 4.46 -2.37
CA ALA A 326 -16.33 3.60 -1.18
C ALA A 326 -15.12 2.64 -1.11
N ARG A 327 -14.72 2.05 -2.26
CA ARG A 327 -13.54 1.17 -2.32
C ARG A 327 -12.25 1.94 -1.98
N GLU A 328 -12.09 3.15 -2.52
CA GLU A 328 -10.92 3.99 -2.26
C GLU A 328 -10.86 4.51 -0.82
N ILE A 329 -12.01 4.81 -0.21
CA ILE A 329 -12.09 5.18 1.21
C ILE A 329 -11.57 4.04 2.07
N ARG A 330 -12.07 2.83 1.87
CA ARG A 330 -11.62 1.67 2.65
C ARG A 330 -10.13 1.42 2.49
N LEU A 331 -9.60 1.57 1.28
CA LEU A 331 -8.16 1.47 1.02
C LEU A 331 -7.37 2.57 1.73
N ALA A 332 -7.82 3.82 1.65
CA ALA A 332 -7.19 4.95 2.31
C ALA A 332 -7.13 4.76 3.84
N ILE A 333 -8.21 4.25 4.44
CA ILE A 333 -8.30 3.92 5.86
C ILE A 333 -7.35 2.77 6.21
N ASP A 334 -7.34 1.69 5.40
CA ASP A 334 -6.44 0.56 5.59
C ASP A 334 -4.95 1.00 5.55
N GLU A 335 -4.59 1.91 4.65
CA GLU A 335 -3.23 2.46 4.51
C GLU A 335 -2.82 3.33 5.70
N ARG A 336 -3.78 3.99 6.36
CA ARG A 336 -3.60 4.84 7.55
C ARG A 336 -3.66 4.06 8.86
N GLY A 337 -3.88 2.75 8.81
CA GLY A 337 -3.96 1.89 10.00
C GLY A 337 -5.36 1.78 10.62
N GLY A 338 -6.38 2.41 10.03
CA GLY A 338 -7.78 2.32 10.45
C GLY A 338 -8.45 0.98 10.11
N VAL A 339 -7.69 -0.10 9.93
CA VAL A 339 -8.23 -1.43 9.61
C VAL A 339 -9.24 -1.84 10.70
N GLY A 340 -10.44 -2.24 10.29
CA GLY A 340 -11.52 -2.66 11.20
C GLY A 340 -12.48 -1.55 11.64
N VAL A 341 -12.30 -0.30 11.17
CA VAL A 341 -13.33 0.74 11.32
C VAL A 341 -14.64 0.27 10.68
N GLY A 342 -15.74 0.41 11.41
CA GLY A 342 -17.07 -0.03 10.98
C GLY A 342 -17.23 -1.53 10.78
N ALA A 343 -16.38 -2.36 11.39
CA ALA A 343 -16.52 -3.82 11.34
C ALA A 343 -17.81 -4.32 11.99
N ASP A 344 -18.32 -3.61 13.00
CA ASP A 344 -19.54 -3.96 13.75
C ASP A 344 -20.82 -3.40 13.13
N ALA A 345 -20.70 -2.69 11.99
CA ALA A 345 -21.83 -2.08 11.31
C ALA A 345 -22.80 -3.14 10.77
N ARG A 346 -24.11 -2.92 10.99
CA ARG A 346 -25.18 -3.84 10.56
C ARG A 346 -25.42 -3.85 9.06
N SER A 347 -25.08 -2.76 8.37
CA SER A 347 -25.24 -2.63 6.93
C SER A 347 -24.02 -1.97 6.28
N GLU A 348 -23.83 -2.22 4.99
CA GLU A 348 -22.75 -1.63 4.20
C GLU A 348 -22.82 -0.10 4.16
N GLU A 349 -24.03 0.45 4.10
CA GLU A 349 -24.25 1.90 4.11
C GLU A 349 -23.82 2.54 5.43
N VAL A 350 -24.10 1.88 6.56
CA VAL A 350 -23.66 2.35 7.88
C VAL A 350 -22.15 2.27 7.98
N ARG A 351 -21.55 1.16 7.51
CA ARG A 351 -20.09 0.99 7.47
C ARG A 351 -19.42 2.09 6.66
N GLU A 352 -19.92 2.37 5.46
CA GLU A 352 -19.37 3.43 4.60
C GLU A 352 -19.47 4.81 5.28
N LYS A 353 -20.58 5.10 5.97
CA LYS A 353 -20.75 6.36 6.71
C LYS A 353 -19.73 6.50 7.84
N GLU A 354 -19.49 5.43 8.60
CA GLU A 354 -18.48 5.39 9.66
C GLU A 354 -17.06 5.52 9.11
N GLU A 355 -16.74 4.80 8.02
CA GLU A 355 -15.48 4.90 7.30
C GLU A 355 -15.23 6.34 6.80
N ARG A 356 -16.23 6.97 6.17
CA ARG A 356 -16.15 8.37 5.73
C ARG A 356 -15.90 9.32 6.90
N LYS A 357 -16.65 9.16 7.99
CA LYS A 357 -16.50 9.98 9.20
C LYS A 357 -15.09 9.85 9.77
N TRP A 358 -14.58 8.63 9.87
CA TRP A 358 -13.23 8.37 10.37
C TRP A 358 -12.16 9.05 9.50
N LEU A 359 -12.27 8.97 8.17
CA LEU A 359 -11.28 9.60 7.28
C LEU A 359 -11.34 11.13 7.32
N ILE A 360 -12.53 11.72 7.45
CA ILE A 360 -12.68 13.18 7.65
C ILE A 360 -11.96 13.60 8.93
N GLU A 361 -12.17 12.86 10.01
CA GLU A 361 -11.56 13.11 11.31
C GLU A 361 -10.04 12.91 11.32
N TRP A 362 -9.53 11.95 10.53
CA TRP A 362 -8.11 11.76 10.28
C TRP A 362 -7.49 12.99 9.58
N LEU A 363 -8.11 13.43 8.47
CA LEU A 363 -7.60 14.55 7.68
C LEU A 363 -7.56 15.85 8.47
N LYS A 364 -8.60 16.11 9.28
CA LYS A 364 -8.61 17.27 10.18
C LYS A 364 -7.41 17.23 11.12
N ARG A 365 -7.23 16.15 11.88
CA ARG A 365 -6.12 16.02 12.85
C ARG A 365 -4.76 16.23 12.21
N ARG A 366 -4.53 15.62 11.05
CA ARG A 366 -3.23 15.69 10.40
C ARG A 366 -2.97 17.00 9.66
N SER A 367 -4.00 17.76 9.30
CA SER A 367 -3.82 19.12 8.77
C SER A 367 -3.28 20.10 9.82
N PHE A 368 -3.36 19.75 11.10
CA PHE A 368 -2.81 20.52 12.23
C PHE A 368 -1.43 20.02 12.70
N VAL A 369 -0.81 19.08 11.98
CA VAL A 369 0.54 18.54 12.23
C VAL A 369 1.43 18.89 11.05
#